data_AF-A0A6B2DHI5-F1
#
_entry.id   AF-A0A6B2DHI5-F1
#
_cell.length_a   1.000
_cell.length_b   1.000
_cell.length_c   1.000
_cell.angle_alpha   90.00
_cell.angle_beta   90.00
_cell.angle_gamma   90.00
#
_symmetry.space_group_name_H-M   'P 1'
#
loop_
_entity.id
_entity.type
_entity.pdbx_description
1 polymer ?
#
loop_
_entity_poly.entity_id
_entity_poly.type
_entity_poly.pdbx_seq_one_letter_code
_entity_poly.pdbx_strand_id
1 'polypeptide(L)'
;MWKAPITAAEALPYVVDAARREGYLGLMVILARTAEARLLHGELIQDWTSIHDVTGQRIAVLCPDPEFLPSERMRHSSSEYWTRLTIDDAAELPFTRLLVPGRGRLPIGRIAPLRPDSADAQQAAWTEAVGRCAAYFRIPERRLPAVLVLCLRDERDVLVELREHTSLYRLCKNIASHPGFEPGDEARWVEHDELTERAKSLAIGHGHFELVADDDPPRTMRRLLAVPEVRAQFEGLRKHLGRIAHVDPEQHLAWCRALDELTESDADQGAVLEFLEGIGQAVGAHPRRKELPGLATKARKVEHAVRKAADPPPRSRWFPESPEAESAREAQLALTRARLAELESELSSRPGLAAACETAAKAELGACEVAQLNLGGSSRIHAVTPIGPAPEGDPGGTTSNVSSGSVGGNVVQAGHIDAVHIHHRARSFGGWWRRGRRE
;
A
#
# COMPACT_ATOMS: atom_id res chain seq x y z
N MET A 1 5.17 13.71 -15.55
CA MET A 1 4.25 13.38 -16.65
C MET A 1 4.10 11.87 -16.74
N TRP A 2 2.87 11.38 -16.85
CA TRP A 2 2.52 9.97 -17.00
C TRP A 2 2.09 9.69 -18.44
N LYS A 3 2.57 8.57 -18.97
CA LYS A 3 2.24 8.08 -20.29
C LYS A 3 1.48 6.77 -20.16
N ALA A 4 0.19 6.77 -20.52
CA ALA A 4 -0.67 5.59 -20.39
C ALA A 4 -0.83 4.86 -21.74
N PRO A 5 -0.83 3.52 -21.74
CA PRO A 5 -1.02 2.73 -22.95
C PRO A 5 -2.45 2.86 -23.47
N ILE A 6 -2.64 2.54 -24.76
CA ILE A 6 -3.94 2.59 -25.43
C ILE A 6 -4.99 1.71 -24.72
N THR A 7 -4.64 0.72 -23.89
CA THR A 7 -5.57 -0.04 -23.01
C THR A 7 -5.99 0.71 -21.73
N ALA A 8 -6.10 2.04 -21.80
CA ALA A 8 -6.29 2.99 -20.71
C ALA A 8 -7.33 2.61 -19.64
N ALA A 9 -8.46 1.99 -19.99
CA ALA A 9 -9.55 1.73 -19.04
C ALA A 9 -9.13 0.87 -17.82
N GLU A 10 -8.22 -0.08 -18.00
CA GLU A 10 -7.74 -0.93 -16.91
C GLU A 10 -6.66 -0.25 -16.08
N ALA A 11 -5.79 0.55 -16.69
CA ALA A 11 -4.66 1.20 -16.00
C ALA A 11 -5.04 2.50 -15.28
N LEU A 12 -6.03 3.23 -15.80
CA LEU A 12 -6.44 4.55 -15.29
C LEU A 12 -6.82 4.57 -13.80
N PRO A 13 -7.62 3.62 -13.25
CA PRO A 13 -7.90 3.58 -11.81
C PRO A 13 -6.62 3.56 -10.98
N TYR A 14 -5.64 2.73 -11.38
CA TYR A 14 -4.40 2.55 -10.63
C TYR A 14 -3.48 3.77 -10.73
N VAL A 15 -3.45 4.44 -11.87
CA VAL A 15 -2.70 5.70 -12.03
C VAL A 15 -3.30 6.81 -11.15
N VAL A 16 -4.63 6.91 -11.12
CA VAL A 16 -5.33 7.86 -10.24
C VAL A 16 -5.04 7.55 -8.76
N ASP A 17 -5.12 6.28 -8.36
CA ASP A 17 -4.85 5.85 -6.99
C ASP A 17 -3.37 5.99 -6.60
N ALA A 18 -2.45 5.79 -7.55
CA ALA A 18 -1.02 6.02 -7.34
C ALA A 18 -0.73 7.52 -7.15
N ALA A 19 -1.27 8.38 -8.01
CA ALA A 19 -1.16 9.83 -7.85
C ALA A 19 -1.73 10.31 -6.50
N ARG A 20 -2.86 9.74 -6.07
CA ARG A 20 -3.46 10.04 -4.76
C ARG A 20 -2.55 9.62 -3.59
N ARG A 21 -2.04 8.38 -3.60
CA ARG A 21 -1.17 7.85 -2.55
C ARG A 21 0.13 8.63 -2.40
N GLU A 22 0.58 9.24 -3.48
CA GLU A 22 1.87 9.96 -3.52
C GLU A 22 1.72 11.45 -3.27
N GLY A 23 0.50 11.86 -2.91
CA GLY A 23 0.23 13.19 -2.38
C GLY A 23 0.11 14.29 -3.42
N TYR A 24 -0.12 13.95 -4.70
CA TYR A 24 -0.43 14.96 -5.71
C TYR A 24 -1.74 15.68 -5.35
N LEU A 25 -1.78 16.99 -5.59
CA LEU A 25 -2.97 17.82 -5.42
C LEU A 25 -4.00 17.54 -6.52
N GLY A 26 -3.51 17.28 -7.73
CA GLY A 26 -4.35 16.93 -8.86
C GLY A 26 -3.66 16.09 -9.93
N LEU A 27 -4.48 15.50 -10.79
CA LEU A 27 -4.07 14.83 -12.01
C LEU A 27 -4.78 15.46 -13.21
N MET A 28 -4.03 16.13 -14.08
CA MET A 28 -4.52 16.72 -15.33
C MET A 28 -4.50 15.66 -16.42
N VAL A 29 -5.66 15.37 -17.00
CA VAL A 29 -5.85 14.47 -18.13
C VAL A 29 -6.19 15.32 -19.34
N ILE A 30 -5.32 15.30 -20.34
CA ILE A 30 -5.53 16.09 -21.55
C ILE A 30 -6.36 15.28 -22.55
N LEU A 31 -7.54 15.81 -22.88
CA LEU A 31 -8.53 15.18 -23.73
C LEU A 31 -8.69 16.00 -25.02
N ALA A 32 -7.65 16.06 -25.84
CA ALA A 32 -7.65 16.81 -27.09
C ALA A 32 -7.26 15.91 -28.27
N ARG A 33 -8.19 15.65 -29.20
CA ARG A 33 -7.90 14.90 -30.43
C ARG A 33 -7.10 15.79 -31.37
N THR A 34 -6.13 15.20 -32.08
CA THR A 34 -5.29 15.95 -33.04
C THR A 34 -6.12 16.63 -34.14
N ALA A 35 -7.23 16.01 -34.56
CA ALA A 35 -8.13 16.55 -35.58
C ALA A 35 -8.89 17.80 -35.13
N GLU A 36 -9.14 17.95 -33.82
CA GLU A 36 -9.97 19.03 -33.27
C GLU A 36 -9.12 20.18 -32.72
N ALA A 37 -7.87 19.89 -32.35
CA ALA A 37 -7.00 20.86 -31.70
C ALA A 37 -5.53 20.66 -32.10
N ARG A 38 -5.25 20.82 -33.39
CA ARG A 38 -3.90 20.60 -33.96
C ARG A 38 -2.83 21.48 -33.31
N LEU A 39 -3.16 22.73 -33.00
CA LEU A 39 -2.26 23.66 -32.30
C LEU A 39 -1.95 23.18 -30.87
N LEU A 40 -2.97 22.74 -30.13
CA LEU A 40 -2.80 22.19 -28.77
C LEU A 40 -1.94 20.92 -28.79
N HIS A 41 -2.17 20.04 -29.76
CA HIS A 41 -1.34 18.84 -29.93
C HIS A 41 0.11 19.19 -30.29
N GLY A 42 0.32 20.25 -31.07
CA GLY A 42 1.65 20.82 -31.34
C GLY A 42 2.34 21.30 -30.07
N GLU A 43 1.66 22.12 -29.26
CA GLU A 43 2.14 22.61 -27.95
C GLU A 43 2.46 21.43 -27.01
N LEU A 44 1.62 20.39 -26.97
CA LEU A 44 1.87 19.20 -26.15
C LEU A 44 3.03 18.34 -26.60
N ILE A 45 3.40 18.35 -27.88
CA ILE A 45 4.54 17.58 -28.37
C ILE A 45 5.83 18.38 -28.25
N GLN A 46 5.76 19.69 -28.49
CA GLN A 46 6.92 20.58 -28.53
C GLN A 46 7.28 21.13 -27.15
N ASP A 47 6.28 21.51 -26.35
CA ASP A 47 6.43 22.29 -25.12
C ASP A 47 6.04 21.50 -23.85
N TRP A 48 5.98 20.18 -23.94
CA TRP A 48 5.59 19.33 -22.82
C TRP A 48 6.46 19.50 -21.57
N THR A 49 7.76 19.77 -21.76
CA THR A 49 8.70 20.08 -20.68
C THR A 49 8.29 21.35 -19.97
N SER A 50 7.87 22.37 -20.72
CA SER A 50 7.41 23.65 -20.18
C SER A 50 6.10 23.51 -19.43
N ILE A 51 5.16 22.68 -19.91
CA ILE A 51 3.93 22.35 -19.19
C ILE A 51 4.26 21.67 -17.86
N HIS A 52 5.20 20.72 -17.87
CA HIS A 52 5.62 20.02 -16.67
C HIS A 52 6.34 20.92 -15.66
N ASP A 53 7.27 21.75 -16.12
CA ASP A 53 8.03 22.69 -15.31
C ASP A 53 7.10 23.62 -14.52
N VAL A 54 5.99 23.99 -15.16
CA VAL A 54 4.98 24.85 -14.59
C VAL A 54 4.06 24.12 -13.61
N THR A 55 3.56 22.92 -13.95
CA THR A 55 2.72 22.13 -13.03
C THR A 55 3.50 21.63 -11.79
N GLY A 56 4.83 21.58 -11.91
CA GLY A 56 5.76 21.25 -10.83
C GLY A 56 5.53 19.85 -10.25
N GLN A 57 5.89 19.68 -8.97
CA GLN A 57 5.76 18.40 -8.24
C GLN A 57 4.35 18.16 -7.68
N ARG A 58 3.42 19.10 -7.87
CA ARG A 58 2.14 19.12 -7.16
C ARG A 58 0.97 18.64 -7.99
N ILE A 59 1.03 18.81 -9.31
CA ILE A 59 -0.02 18.40 -10.23
C ILE A 59 0.60 17.47 -11.27
N ALA A 60 0.13 16.22 -11.29
CA ALA A 60 0.56 15.26 -12.28
C ALA A 60 -0.14 15.55 -13.61
N VAL A 61 0.57 15.40 -14.73
CA VAL A 61 -0.01 15.49 -16.07
C VAL A 61 -0.02 14.10 -16.69
N LEU A 62 -1.19 13.63 -17.09
CA LEU A 62 -1.43 12.39 -17.82
C LEU A 62 -1.65 12.72 -19.30
N CYS A 63 -0.71 12.26 -20.12
CA CYS A 63 -0.78 12.33 -21.56
C CYS A 63 -0.93 10.91 -22.14
N PRO A 64 -1.79 10.69 -23.13
CA PRO A 64 -1.77 9.46 -23.90
C PRO A 64 -0.43 9.26 -24.60
N ASP A 65 0.07 8.02 -24.72
CA ASP A 65 1.30 7.72 -25.46
C ASP A 65 0.97 6.99 -26.78
N PRO A 66 1.17 7.62 -27.95
CA PRO A 66 0.82 7.02 -29.24
C PRO A 66 1.83 5.92 -29.66
N GLU A 67 3.03 5.91 -29.08
CA GLU A 67 4.04 4.86 -29.32
C GLU A 67 3.66 3.51 -28.68
N PHE A 68 2.51 3.46 -27.99
CA PHE A 68 2.12 2.36 -27.14
C PHE A 68 0.83 1.64 -27.62
N LEU A 69 0.95 0.84 -28.68
CA LEU A 69 -0.09 -0.09 -29.15
C LEU A 69 0.14 -1.49 -28.54
N PRO A 70 -0.65 -1.95 -27.55
CA PRO A 70 -0.52 -3.31 -27.05
C PRO A 70 -0.95 -4.32 -28.13
N SER A 71 -0.07 -5.28 -28.43
CA SER A 71 -0.39 -6.38 -29.34
C SER A 71 -1.59 -7.20 -28.83
N GLU A 72 -2.48 -7.65 -29.73
CA GLU A 72 -3.72 -8.37 -29.39
C GLU A 72 -3.54 -9.60 -28.49
N ARG A 73 -2.34 -10.18 -28.44
CA ARG A 73 -2.01 -11.38 -27.64
C ARG A 73 -1.95 -11.16 -26.13
N MET A 74 -1.98 -9.93 -25.62
CA MET A 74 -1.77 -9.63 -24.20
C MET A 74 -3.03 -9.32 -23.38
N ARG A 75 -4.24 -9.52 -23.93
CA ARG A 75 -5.52 -9.18 -23.25
C ARG A 75 -5.96 -10.10 -22.11
N HIS A 76 -5.15 -11.08 -21.71
CA HIS A 76 -5.58 -12.12 -20.77
C HIS A 76 -4.52 -12.41 -19.70
N SER A 77 -4.41 -11.54 -18.70
CA SER A 77 -4.17 -11.95 -17.30
C SER A 77 -4.05 -10.72 -16.39
N SER A 78 -4.44 -10.91 -15.14
CA SER A 78 -4.15 -10.08 -13.96
C SER A 78 -5.18 -9.00 -13.60
N SER A 79 -6.09 -9.35 -12.68
CA SER A 79 -6.82 -8.36 -11.86
C SER A 79 -6.13 -8.16 -10.49
N GLU A 80 -5.41 -9.17 -9.97
CA GLU A 80 -4.74 -9.08 -8.67
C GLU A 80 -3.43 -8.27 -8.70
N TYR A 81 -2.71 -8.27 -9.83
CA TYR A 81 -1.43 -7.57 -10.00
C TYR A 81 -1.53 -6.06 -9.75
N TRP A 82 -2.67 -5.48 -10.12
CA TRP A 82 -2.80 -4.03 -10.13
C TRP A 82 -3.11 -3.41 -8.76
N THR A 83 -3.72 -4.17 -7.84
CA THR A 83 -4.16 -3.69 -6.53
C THR A 83 -3.03 -3.28 -5.58
N ARG A 84 -1.78 -3.65 -5.89
CA ARG A 84 -0.59 -3.39 -5.06
C ARG A 84 0.45 -2.47 -5.69
N LEU A 85 0.21 -1.97 -6.91
CA LEU A 85 1.15 -1.10 -7.61
C LEU A 85 1.43 0.17 -6.81
N THR A 86 2.68 0.43 -6.48
CA THR A 86 3.19 1.76 -6.12
C THR A 86 3.55 2.53 -7.39
N ILE A 87 3.87 3.83 -7.27
CA ILE A 87 4.45 4.59 -8.40
C ILE A 87 5.72 3.89 -8.90
N ASP A 88 6.59 3.44 -8.01
CA ASP A 88 7.83 2.74 -8.39
C ASP A 88 7.54 1.44 -9.18
N ASP A 89 6.49 0.70 -8.83
CA ASP A 89 6.08 -0.51 -9.56
C ASP A 89 5.50 -0.20 -10.95
N ALA A 90 4.90 0.99 -11.13
CA ALA A 90 4.42 1.47 -12.43
C ALA A 90 5.57 1.76 -13.41
N ALA A 91 6.80 1.97 -12.92
CA ALA A 91 7.99 2.15 -13.76
C ALA A 91 8.45 0.84 -14.44
N GLU A 92 8.10 -0.31 -13.86
CA GLU A 92 8.44 -1.64 -14.39
C GLU A 92 7.34 -2.22 -15.30
N LEU A 93 6.20 -1.53 -15.42
CA LEU A 93 5.14 -1.93 -16.34
C LEU A 93 5.66 -1.87 -17.78
N PRO A 94 5.45 -2.92 -18.60
CA PRO A 94 5.95 -2.95 -19.96
C PRO A 94 5.34 -1.87 -20.88
N PHE A 95 4.32 -1.17 -20.39
CA PHE A 95 3.41 -0.35 -21.18
C PHE A 95 3.14 1.03 -20.53
N THR A 96 3.79 1.37 -19.41
CA THR A 96 3.64 2.66 -18.73
C THR A 96 5.03 3.25 -18.52
N ARG A 97 5.31 4.39 -19.16
CA ARG A 97 6.58 5.09 -18.92
C ARG A 97 6.36 6.07 -17.79
N LEU A 98 6.73 5.64 -16.59
CA LEU A 98 6.82 6.54 -15.47
C LEU A 98 8.17 7.25 -15.49
N LEU A 99 8.15 8.57 -15.64
CA LEU A 99 9.36 9.38 -15.64
C LEU A 99 9.64 9.83 -14.20
N VAL A 100 10.58 9.15 -13.53
CA VAL A 100 11.05 9.46 -12.16
C VAL A 100 12.58 9.55 -12.12
N PRO A 101 13.16 10.51 -11.43
CA PRO A 101 14.60 10.61 -11.20
C PRO A 101 15.04 10.99 -9.80
N GLY A 102 16.35 10.89 -9.67
CA GLY A 102 17.10 11.09 -8.44
C GLY A 102 17.29 9.81 -7.63
N ARG A 103 16.70 8.67 -8.01
CA ARG A 103 17.03 7.37 -7.39
C ARG A 103 18.11 6.65 -8.20
N GLY A 104 19.26 6.47 -7.54
CA GLY A 104 20.45 5.84 -8.07
C GLY A 104 20.21 4.40 -8.54
N ARG A 105 19.94 4.25 -9.83
CA ARG A 105 20.63 3.40 -10.78
C ARG A 105 20.12 3.85 -12.14
N LEU A 106 21.05 4.14 -13.06
CA LEU A 106 20.71 4.39 -14.46
C LEU A 106 19.73 3.29 -14.89
N PRO A 107 18.49 3.58 -15.29
CA PRO A 107 17.74 2.61 -16.05
C PRO A 107 18.59 2.36 -17.29
N ILE A 108 19.09 1.14 -17.45
CA ILE A 108 19.78 0.72 -18.67
C ILE A 108 18.75 0.92 -19.77
N GLY A 109 18.94 1.99 -20.54
CA GLY A 109 18.00 2.40 -21.57
C GLY A 109 17.76 1.21 -22.48
N ARG A 110 16.55 0.64 -22.41
CA ARG A 110 16.06 -0.12 -23.55
C ARG A 110 15.89 0.90 -24.66
N ILE A 111 16.68 0.72 -25.72
CA ILE A 111 16.55 1.39 -27.00
C ILE A 111 15.06 1.33 -27.35
N ALA A 112 14.43 2.50 -27.49
CA ALA A 112 13.07 2.60 -28.00
C ALA A 112 13.03 1.83 -29.33
N PRO A 113 12.13 0.85 -29.53
CA PRO A 113 11.96 0.28 -30.83
C PRO A 113 11.41 1.38 -31.75
N LEU A 114 12.28 1.93 -32.60
CA LEU A 114 12.04 2.65 -33.86
C LEU A 114 10.92 3.71 -33.90
N ARG A 115 11.29 4.96 -34.21
CA ARG A 115 10.36 5.93 -34.82
C ARG A 115 10.15 5.61 -36.32
N PRO A 116 8.98 5.93 -36.91
CA PRO A 116 7.65 5.81 -36.32
C PRO A 116 6.66 5.15 -37.30
N ASP A 117 5.51 4.73 -36.78
CA ASP A 117 4.31 4.67 -37.61
C ASP A 117 4.10 6.02 -38.34
N SER A 118 3.40 6.05 -39.48
CA SER A 118 3.15 7.31 -40.20
C SER A 118 2.52 8.37 -39.28
N ALA A 119 2.69 9.66 -39.58
CA ALA A 119 2.06 10.73 -38.82
C ALA A 119 0.53 10.51 -38.65
N ASP A 120 -0.11 9.94 -39.68
CA ASP A 120 -1.51 9.54 -39.66
C ASP A 120 -1.80 8.43 -38.64
N ALA A 121 -0.93 7.42 -38.55
CA ALA A 121 -1.07 6.33 -37.58
C ALA A 121 -0.82 6.81 -36.14
N GLN A 122 0.14 7.72 -35.92
CA GLN A 122 0.34 8.35 -34.61
C GLN A 122 -0.87 9.22 -34.20
N GLN A 123 -1.43 9.98 -35.14
CA GLN A 123 -2.63 10.78 -34.93
C GLN A 123 -3.85 9.90 -34.63
N ALA A 124 -4.02 8.78 -35.34
CA ALA A 124 -5.07 7.81 -35.08
C ALA A 124 -4.93 7.18 -33.68
N ALA A 125 -3.72 6.76 -33.31
CA ALA A 125 -3.41 6.20 -32.00
C ALA A 125 -3.68 7.21 -30.86
N TRP A 126 -3.27 8.46 -31.03
CA TRP A 126 -3.56 9.53 -30.07
C TRP A 126 -5.06 9.76 -29.93
N THR A 127 -5.77 9.85 -31.06
CA THR A 127 -7.23 10.06 -31.09
C THR A 127 -7.97 8.91 -30.39
N GLU A 128 -7.57 7.68 -30.63
CA GLU A 128 -8.11 6.50 -29.96
C GLU A 128 -7.85 6.55 -28.44
N ALA A 129 -6.63 6.88 -28.03
CA ALA A 129 -6.26 6.94 -26.63
C ALA A 129 -7.02 8.02 -25.87
N VAL A 130 -7.16 9.22 -26.46
CA VAL A 130 -8.02 10.30 -25.94
C VAL A 130 -9.47 9.83 -25.83
N GLY A 131 -10.00 9.16 -26.85
CA GLY A 131 -11.36 8.61 -26.85
C GLY A 131 -11.60 7.62 -25.71
N ARG A 132 -10.63 6.73 -25.44
CA ARG A 132 -10.70 5.76 -24.34
C ARG A 132 -10.60 6.43 -22.96
N CYS A 133 -9.72 7.43 -22.80
CA CYS A 133 -9.67 8.22 -21.57
C CYS A 133 -10.98 8.97 -21.32
N ALA A 134 -11.51 9.64 -22.35
CA ALA A 134 -12.81 10.33 -22.27
C ALA A 134 -13.93 9.36 -21.91
N ALA A 135 -13.99 8.18 -22.54
CA ALA A 135 -14.96 7.14 -22.23
C ALA A 135 -14.86 6.63 -20.79
N TYR A 136 -13.65 6.41 -20.27
CA TYR A 136 -13.42 5.99 -18.88
C TYR A 136 -14.00 7.01 -17.88
N PHE A 137 -13.72 8.29 -18.09
CA PHE A 137 -14.27 9.38 -17.26
C PHE A 137 -15.71 9.76 -17.65
N ARG A 138 -16.33 9.03 -18.60
CA ARG A 138 -17.67 9.28 -19.15
C ARG A 138 -17.87 10.69 -19.72
N ILE A 139 -16.80 11.31 -20.20
CA ILE A 139 -16.84 12.61 -20.86
C ILE A 139 -17.38 12.43 -22.28
N PRO A 140 -18.50 13.08 -22.65
CA PRO A 140 -19.07 12.93 -23.98
C PRO A 140 -18.21 13.64 -25.03
N GLU A 141 -18.09 13.05 -26.22
CA GLU A 141 -17.21 13.56 -27.29
C GLU A 141 -17.48 15.02 -27.66
N ARG A 142 -18.74 15.49 -27.57
CA ARG A 142 -19.13 16.88 -27.85
C ARG A 142 -18.47 17.94 -26.95
N ARG A 143 -17.84 17.51 -25.84
CA ARG A 143 -17.13 18.38 -24.88
C ARG A 143 -15.63 18.45 -25.16
N LEU A 144 -15.14 17.79 -26.22
CA LEU A 144 -13.73 17.83 -26.62
C LEU A 144 -13.50 18.97 -27.63
N PRO A 145 -12.31 19.61 -27.65
CA PRO A 145 -11.14 19.35 -26.80
C PRO A 145 -11.29 19.90 -25.37
N ALA A 146 -10.77 19.17 -24.38
CA ALA A 146 -10.84 19.56 -22.97
C ALA A 146 -9.60 19.16 -22.15
N VAL A 147 -9.41 19.80 -20.99
CA VAL A 147 -8.54 19.31 -19.91
C VAL A 147 -9.40 18.91 -18.73
N LEU A 148 -9.30 17.65 -18.30
CA LEU A 148 -9.91 17.19 -17.05
C LEU A 148 -8.88 17.25 -15.93
N VAL A 149 -9.13 18.04 -14.90
CA VAL A 149 -8.32 18.08 -13.67
C VAL A 149 -9.04 17.28 -12.58
N LEU A 150 -8.52 16.10 -12.27
CA LEU A 150 -8.94 15.34 -11.10
C LEU A 150 -8.34 16.01 -9.87
N CYS A 151 -9.16 16.62 -9.03
CA CYS A 151 -8.68 17.33 -7.85
C CYS A 151 -8.64 16.33 -6.69
N LEU A 152 -7.51 15.65 -6.55
CA LEU A 152 -7.37 14.45 -5.71
C LEU A 152 -7.61 14.71 -4.21
N ARG A 153 -7.59 15.98 -3.80
CA ARG A 153 -7.84 16.46 -2.43
C ARG A 153 -9.16 17.21 -2.25
N ASP A 154 -9.89 17.47 -3.33
CA ASP A 154 -11.18 18.14 -3.28
C ASP A 154 -12.30 17.13 -3.50
N GLU A 155 -13.55 17.52 -3.25
CA GLU A 155 -14.73 16.74 -3.62
C GLU A 155 -15.18 16.95 -5.07
N ARG A 156 -14.49 17.79 -5.85
CA ARG A 156 -14.92 18.20 -7.20
C ARG A 156 -13.76 18.06 -8.17
N ASP A 157 -14.04 17.49 -9.34
CA ASP A 157 -13.10 17.48 -10.47
C ASP A 157 -13.55 18.52 -11.50
N VAL A 158 -12.62 19.07 -12.27
CA VAL A 158 -12.93 20.19 -13.18
C VAL A 158 -12.59 19.81 -14.61
N LEU A 159 -13.58 19.86 -15.50
CA LEU A 159 -13.41 19.69 -16.94
C LEU A 159 -13.41 21.08 -17.60
N VAL A 160 -12.25 21.52 -18.08
CA VAL A 160 -12.11 22.80 -18.79
C VAL A 160 -12.22 22.56 -20.29
N GLU A 161 -13.28 23.06 -20.92
CA GLU A 161 -13.44 23.00 -22.39
C GLU A 161 -12.55 24.04 -23.06
N LEU A 162 -11.73 23.61 -24.01
CA LEU A 162 -10.71 24.44 -24.63
C LEU A 162 -11.22 25.03 -25.94
N ARG A 163 -10.81 26.27 -26.22
CA ARG A 163 -10.89 26.87 -27.56
C ARG A 163 -9.66 26.49 -28.39
N GLU A 164 -9.77 26.61 -29.71
CA GLU A 164 -8.69 26.30 -30.67
C GLU A 164 -7.36 27.02 -30.37
N HIS A 165 -7.43 28.25 -29.83
CA HIS A 165 -6.27 29.09 -29.52
C HIS A 165 -5.91 29.16 -28.03
N THR A 166 -6.46 28.27 -27.20
CA THR A 166 -6.12 28.24 -25.77
C THR A 166 -4.66 27.85 -25.59
N SER A 167 -3.88 28.56 -24.77
CA SER A 167 -2.54 28.06 -24.42
C SER A 167 -2.64 27.11 -23.23
N LEU A 168 -2.30 25.84 -23.45
CA LEU A 168 -2.23 24.86 -22.36
C LEU A 168 -1.17 25.26 -21.34
N TYR A 169 -0.05 25.82 -21.79
CA TYR A 169 0.98 26.34 -20.90
C TYR A 169 0.45 27.43 -19.97
N ARG A 170 -0.26 28.44 -20.49
CA ARG A 170 -0.81 29.54 -19.66
C ARG A 170 -1.88 29.03 -18.69
N LEU A 171 -2.76 28.15 -19.16
CA LEU A 171 -3.76 27.51 -18.29
C LEU A 171 -3.09 26.75 -17.14
N CYS A 172 -2.14 25.87 -17.45
CA CYS A 172 -1.37 25.13 -16.45
C CYS A 172 -0.61 26.08 -15.50
N LYS A 173 -0.06 27.18 -16.01
CA LYS A 173 0.63 28.21 -15.21
C LYS A 173 -0.28 28.89 -14.23
N ASN A 174 -1.46 29.28 -14.68
CA ASN A 174 -2.43 29.94 -13.81
C ASN A 174 -2.91 28.99 -12.71
N ILE A 175 -3.16 27.71 -13.03
CA ILE A 175 -3.53 26.68 -12.05
C ILE A 175 -2.39 26.45 -11.05
N ALA A 176 -1.17 26.21 -11.53
CA ALA A 176 -0.05 25.84 -10.68
C ALA A 176 0.51 27.00 -9.83
N SER A 177 0.36 28.25 -10.29
CA SER A 177 0.75 29.43 -9.52
C SER A 177 -0.19 29.69 -8.35
N HIS A 178 -1.47 29.31 -8.49
CA HIS A 178 -2.50 29.54 -7.47
C HIS A 178 -3.35 28.29 -7.26
N PRO A 179 -2.77 27.15 -6.85
CA PRO A 179 -3.47 25.87 -6.83
C PRO A 179 -4.54 25.81 -5.72
N GLY A 180 -4.70 26.88 -4.92
CA GLY A 180 -5.58 26.88 -3.77
C GLY A 180 -4.95 26.37 -2.47
N PHE A 181 -3.66 26.01 -2.52
CA PHE A 181 -2.91 25.46 -1.39
C PHE A 181 -1.79 26.40 -0.97
N GLU A 182 -1.71 26.69 0.33
CA GLU A 182 -0.65 27.52 0.89
C GLU A 182 0.53 26.66 1.38
N PRO A 183 1.73 27.26 1.51
CA PRO A 183 2.82 26.65 2.27
C PRO A 183 2.35 26.25 3.68
N GLY A 184 2.50 24.97 4.05
CA GLY A 184 2.06 24.42 5.34
C GLY A 184 0.85 23.49 5.25
N ASP A 185 0.05 23.56 4.18
CA ASP A 185 -1.11 22.65 4.03
C ASP A 185 -0.69 21.19 3.90
N GLU A 186 0.46 20.94 3.30
CA GLU A 186 1.03 19.60 3.28
C GLU A 186 1.31 19.06 4.69
N ALA A 187 1.84 19.89 5.59
CA ALA A 187 2.07 19.48 6.97
C ALA A 187 0.75 19.20 7.69
N ARG A 188 -0.30 20.00 7.44
CA ARG A 188 -1.65 19.78 7.96
C ARG A 188 -2.27 18.49 7.45
N TRP A 189 -2.09 18.16 6.17
CA TRP A 189 -2.57 16.89 5.61
C TRP A 189 -1.83 15.69 6.20
N VAL A 190 -0.51 15.80 6.41
CA VAL A 190 0.25 14.75 7.12
C VAL A 190 -0.25 14.61 8.55
N GLU A 191 -0.50 15.71 9.27
CA GLU A 191 -1.08 15.70 10.61
C GLU A 191 -2.49 15.06 10.61
N HIS A 192 -3.32 15.37 9.62
CA HIS A 192 -4.65 14.77 9.44
C HIS A 192 -4.58 13.26 9.22
N ASP A 193 -3.71 12.79 8.33
CA ASP A 193 -3.50 11.36 8.06
C ASP A 193 -3.01 10.64 9.34
N GLU A 194 -2.03 11.23 10.05
CA GLU A 194 -1.50 10.68 11.31
C GLU A 194 -2.57 10.61 12.42
N LEU A 195 -3.38 11.66 12.57
CA LEU A 195 -4.48 11.70 13.55
C LEU A 195 -5.60 10.74 13.17
N THR A 196 -5.88 10.56 11.89
CA THR A 196 -6.86 9.57 11.39
C THR A 196 -6.43 8.15 11.74
N GLU A 197 -5.18 7.78 11.46
CA GLU A 197 -4.65 6.47 11.81
C GLU A 197 -4.55 6.28 13.33
N ARG A 198 -4.19 7.32 14.08
CA ARG A 198 -4.21 7.30 15.54
C ARG A 198 -5.62 7.14 16.11
N ALA A 199 -6.63 7.79 15.53
CA ALA A 199 -8.02 7.62 15.96
C ALA A 199 -8.51 6.20 15.69
N LYS A 200 -8.15 5.59 14.55
CA LYS A 200 -8.45 4.19 14.23
C LYS A 200 -7.79 3.24 15.23
N SER A 201 -6.51 3.44 15.53
CA SER A 201 -5.80 2.58 16.50
C SER A 201 -6.40 2.70 17.90
N LEU A 202 -6.70 3.92 18.37
CA LEU A 202 -7.33 4.15 19.67
C LEU A 202 -8.77 3.62 19.76
N ALA A 203 -9.49 3.50 18.64
CA ALA A 203 -10.84 2.95 18.61
C ALA A 203 -10.87 1.43 18.83
N ILE A 204 -9.78 0.73 18.53
CA ILE A 204 -9.62 -0.68 18.83
C ILE A 204 -9.18 -0.77 20.29
N GLY A 205 -10.01 -1.31 21.18
CA GLY A 205 -9.62 -1.52 22.57
C GLY A 205 -8.39 -2.44 22.65
N HIS A 206 -7.44 -2.13 23.55
CA HIS A 206 -6.22 -2.91 23.70
C HIS A 206 -6.29 -3.70 25.01
N GLY A 207 -6.84 -4.91 24.95
CA GLY A 207 -6.45 -5.92 25.93
C GLY A 207 -5.05 -6.44 25.61
N HIS A 208 -4.48 -7.21 26.52
CA HIS A 208 -3.17 -7.82 26.33
C HIS A 208 -3.22 -9.31 26.62
N PHE A 209 -2.33 -10.05 25.97
CA PHE A 209 -2.13 -11.45 26.29
C PHE A 209 -1.03 -11.56 27.33
N GLU A 210 -1.32 -12.24 28.44
CA GLU A 210 -0.30 -12.69 29.37
C GLU A 210 -0.14 -14.20 29.29
N LEU A 211 1.11 -14.64 29.43
CA LEU A 211 1.47 -16.03 29.59
C LEU A 211 1.27 -16.39 31.07
N VAL A 212 0.16 -17.06 31.36
CA VAL A 212 -0.17 -17.48 32.72
C VAL A 212 0.27 -18.92 32.90
N ALA A 213 1.12 -19.16 33.90
CA ALA A 213 1.48 -20.52 34.32
C ALA A 213 0.24 -21.23 34.87
N ASP A 214 0.18 -22.55 34.72
CA ASP A 214 -0.85 -23.33 35.41
C ASP A 214 -0.50 -23.34 36.90
N ASP A 215 -1.40 -22.85 37.76
CA ASP A 215 -1.13 -22.67 39.20
C ASP A 215 -1.04 -24.02 39.94
N ASP A 216 -1.59 -25.10 39.38
CA ASP A 216 -1.63 -26.42 40.01
C ASP A 216 -1.45 -27.57 39.00
N PRO A 217 -0.26 -27.69 38.36
CA PRO A 217 -0.03 -28.76 37.39
C PRO A 217 -0.01 -30.13 38.08
N PRO A 218 -0.39 -31.21 37.37
CA PRO A 218 -0.39 -32.56 37.93
C PRO A 218 1.04 -33.02 38.28
N ARG A 219 1.31 -33.24 39.58
CA ARG A 219 2.63 -33.70 40.08
C ARG A 219 2.62 -35.07 40.75
N THR A 220 1.48 -35.72 40.87
CA THR A 220 1.36 -37.10 41.40
C THR A 220 0.90 -38.05 40.31
N MET A 221 1.24 -39.33 40.41
CA MET A 221 0.97 -40.33 39.39
C MET A 221 -0.52 -40.43 39.04
N ARG A 222 -1.43 -40.35 40.02
CA ARG A 222 -2.88 -40.34 39.82
C ARG A 222 -3.32 -39.13 38.99
N ARG A 223 -2.80 -37.93 39.30
CA ARG A 223 -3.12 -36.70 38.56
C ARG A 223 -2.48 -36.71 37.17
N LEU A 224 -1.26 -37.21 37.04
CA LEU A 224 -0.56 -37.37 35.76
C LEU A 224 -1.30 -38.33 34.83
N LEU A 225 -1.78 -39.48 35.34
CA LEU A 225 -2.58 -40.44 34.57
C LEU A 225 -3.99 -39.94 34.23
N ALA A 226 -4.46 -38.86 34.85
CA ALA A 226 -5.67 -38.17 34.41
C ALA A 226 -5.46 -37.42 33.08
N VAL A 227 -4.21 -37.07 32.73
CA VAL A 227 -3.87 -36.47 31.43
C VAL A 227 -3.88 -37.54 30.33
N PRO A 228 -4.74 -37.43 29.29
CA PRO A 228 -4.89 -38.49 28.28
C PRO A 228 -3.59 -38.85 27.55
N GLU A 229 -2.75 -37.83 27.25
CA GLU A 229 -1.46 -38.03 26.60
C GLU A 229 -0.52 -38.88 27.46
N VAL A 230 -0.42 -38.58 28.76
CA VAL A 230 0.42 -39.32 29.71
C VAL A 230 -0.09 -40.76 29.87
N ARG A 231 -1.39 -40.96 30.06
CA ARG A 231 -2.01 -42.29 30.14
C ARG A 231 -1.69 -43.15 28.93
N ALA A 232 -1.86 -42.62 27.71
CA ALA A 232 -1.54 -43.32 26.48
C ALA A 232 -0.06 -43.69 26.37
N GLN A 233 0.85 -42.83 26.86
CA GLN A 233 2.27 -43.16 26.90
C GLN A 233 2.55 -44.34 27.86
N PHE A 234 1.98 -44.33 29.07
CA PHE A 234 2.12 -45.40 30.05
C PHE A 234 1.54 -46.74 29.60
N GLU A 235 0.35 -46.75 28.99
CA GLU A 235 -0.22 -47.95 28.36
C GLU A 235 0.70 -48.49 27.26
N GLY A 236 1.26 -47.60 26.45
CA GLY A 236 2.24 -47.98 25.45
C GLY A 236 3.53 -48.55 26.05
N LEU A 237 3.95 -48.09 27.23
CA LEU A 237 5.12 -48.63 27.94
C LEU A 237 4.82 -50.04 28.45
N ARG A 238 3.67 -50.28 29.08
CA ARG A 238 3.22 -51.63 29.48
C ARG A 238 3.24 -52.61 28.30
N LYS A 239 2.76 -52.18 27.13
CA LYS A 239 2.81 -52.98 25.89
C LYS A 239 4.25 -53.29 25.44
N HIS A 240 5.20 -52.38 25.61
CA HIS A 240 6.62 -52.63 25.27
C HIS A 240 7.28 -53.56 26.28
N LEU A 241 6.97 -53.42 27.57
CA LEU A 241 7.42 -54.35 28.60
C LEU A 241 6.95 -55.78 28.29
N GLY A 242 5.68 -55.98 27.92
CA GLY A 242 5.18 -57.31 27.55
C GLY A 242 5.91 -57.95 26.35
N ARG A 243 6.47 -57.15 25.44
CA ARG A 243 7.23 -57.66 24.28
C ARG A 243 8.59 -58.23 24.64
N ILE A 244 9.20 -57.79 25.75
CA ILE A 244 10.54 -58.23 26.17
C ILE A 244 10.51 -59.39 27.18
N ALA A 245 9.33 -59.85 27.58
CA ALA A 245 9.15 -60.92 28.57
C ALA A 245 9.90 -62.23 28.21
N HIS A 246 10.12 -62.50 26.92
CA HIS A 246 10.86 -63.67 26.44
C HIS A 246 12.39 -63.46 26.40
N VAL A 247 12.87 -62.23 26.47
CA VAL A 247 14.30 -61.87 26.43
C VAL A 247 14.88 -61.90 27.83
N ASP A 248 14.17 -61.28 28.79
CA ASP A 248 14.53 -61.23 30.21
C ASP A 248 13.25 -61.23 31.07
N PRO A 249 12.76 -62.43 31.47
CA PRO A 249 11.51 -62.56 32.23
C PRO A 249 11.58 -61.92 33.62
N GLU A 250 12.73 -62.00 34.29
CA GLU A 250 12.92 -61.50 35.65
C GLU A 250 12.87 -59.97 35.66
N GLN A 251 13.63 -59.33 34.76
CA GLN A 251 13.66 -57.88 34.63
C GLN A 251 12.30 -57.33 34.17
N HIS A 252 11.62 -58.02 33.27
CA HIS A 252 10.25 -57.69 32.86
C HIS A 252 9.28 -57.69 34.06
N LEU A 253 9.29 -58.75 34.87
CA LEU A 253 8.42 -58.84 36.05
C LEU A 253 8.75 -57.76 37.07
N ALA A 254 10.04 -57.46 37.29
CA ALA A 254 10.47 -56.39 38.19
C ALA A 254 9.94 -55.02 37.73
N TRP A 255 10.08 -54.68 36.44
CA TRP A 255 9.57 -53.41 35.90
C TRP A 255 8.04 -53.31 35.90
N CYS A 256 7.34 -54.40 35.62
CA CYS A 256 5.87 -54.40 35.68
C CYS A 256 5.38 -54.16 37.12
N ARG A 257 5.96 -54.84 38.12
CA ARG A 257 5.61 -54.61 39.53
C ARG A 257 5.92 -53.19 39.98
N ALA A 258 7.12 -52.69 39.70
CA ALA A 258 7.50 -51.33 40.06
C ALA A 258 6.59 -50.27 39.40
N LEU A 259 6.17 -50.50 38.14
CA LEU A 259 5.23 -49.61 37.46
C LEU A 259 3.83 -49.62 38.09
N ASP A 260 3.35 -50.78 38.52
CA ASP A 260 2.06 -50.91 39.20
C ASP A 260 2.13 -50.31 40.61
N GLU A 261 3.21 -50.53 41.35
CA GLU A 261 3.49 -49.89 42.65
C GLU A 261 3.51 -48.35 42.55
N LEU A 262 4.17 -47.78 41.54
CA LEU A 262 4.13 -46.33 41.28
C LEU A 262 2.70 -45.83 41.02
N THR A 263 1.89 -46.62 40.33
CA THR A 263 0.49 -46.29 40.02
C THR A 263 -0.39 -46.34 41.28
N GLU A 264 -0.19 -47.36 42.13
CA GLU A 264 -0.98 -47.60 43.34
C GLU A 264 -0.62 -46.65 44.49
N SER A 265 0.67 -46.35 44.67
CA SER A 265 1.19 -45.48 45.72
C SER A 265 0.97 -43.98 45.46
N ASP A 266 0.43 -43.61 44.30
CA ASP A 266 0.29 -42.22 43.85
C ASP A 266 1.62 -41.45 43.92
N ALA A 267 2.70 -42.11 43.48
CA ALA A 267 4.06 -41.60 43.57
C ALA A 267 4.20 -40.19 42.97
N ASP A 268 5.08 -39.37 43.55
CA ASP A 268 5.38 -38.05 43.01
C ASP A 268 6.12 -38.13 41.66
N GLN A 269 6.08 -37.02 40.94
CA GLN A 269 6.72 -36.88 39.63
C GLN A 269 8.21 -37.26 39.66
N GLY A 270 8.95 -36.92 40.72
CA GLY A 270 10.37 -37.23 40.85
C GLY A 270 10.62 -38.73 40.82
N ALA A 271 9.88 -39.47 41.65
CA ALA A 271 9.94 -40.95 41.69
C ALA A 271 9.56 -41.59 40.35
N VAL A 272 8.56 -41.04 39.65
CA VAL A 272 8.16 -41.51 38.32
C VAL A 272 9.27 -41.29 37.29
N LEU A 273 9.92 -40.13 37.30
CA LEU A 273 11.02 -39.80 36.38
C LEU A 273 12.25 -40.67 36.66
N GLU A 274 12.60 -40.89 37.93
CA GLU A 274 13.71 -41.75 38.34
C GLU A 274 13.51 -43.20 37.85
N PHE A 275 12.31 -43.74 37.99
CA PHE A 275 11.98 -45.07 37.47
C PHE A 275 12.13 -45.18 35.95
N LEU A 276 11.64 -44.18 35.20
CA LEU A 276 11.72 -44.16 33.74
C LEU A 276 13.17 -44.02 33.25
N GLU A 277 13.98 -43.23 33.94
CA GLU A 277 15.41 -43.13 33.70
C GLU A 277 16.11 -44.46 34.00
N GLY A 278 15.76 -45.11 35.11
CA GLY A 278 16.27 -46.43 35.49
C GLY A 278 16.03 -47.50 34.43
N ILE A 279 14.85 -47.53 33.80
CA ILE A 279 14.58 -48.39 32.62
C ILE A 279 15.54 -48.05 31.48
N GLY A 280 15.73 -46.77 31.17
CA GLY A 280 16.62 -46.32 30.11
C GLY A 280 18.07 -46.75 30.32
N GLN A 281 18.59 -46.56 31.53
CA GLN A 281 19.95 -46.93 31.92
C GLN A 281 20.15 -48.45 31.88
N ALA A 282 19.22 -49.21 32.46
CA ALA A 282 19.27 -50.67 32.49
C ALA A 282 19.21 -51.28 31.08
N VAL A 283 18.34 -50.78 30.19
CA VAL A 283 18.32 -51.20 28.77
C VAL A 283 19.65 -50.86 28.07
N GLY A 284 20.26 -49.71 28.40
CA GLY A 284 21.56 -49.31 27.85
C GLY A 284 22.70 -50.24 28.26
N ALA A 285 22.69 -50.71 29.51
CA ALA A 285 23.68 -51.63 30.09
C ALA A 285 23.41 -53.11 29.76
N HIS A 286 22.22 -53.47 29.27
CA HIS A 286 21.83 -54.85 29.07
C HIS A 286 22.66 -55.57 27.98
N PRO A 287 23.23 -56.77 28.23
CA PRO A 287 24.05 -57.50 27.26
C PRO A 287 23.33 -57.76 25.92
N ARG A 288 22.01 -57.99 25.97
CA ARG A 288 21.15 -58.22 24.81
C ARG A 288 20.35 -56.98 24.38
N ARG A 289 20.86 -55.76 24.57
CA ARG A 289 20.14 -54.50 24.28
C ARG A 289 19.49 -54.43 22.89
N LYS A 290 20.05 -55.10 21.87
CA LYS A 290 19.49 -55.15 20.51
C LYS A 290 18.13 -55.86 20.45
N GLU A 291 17.87 -56.75 21.41
CA GLU A 291 16.63 -57.52 21.56
C GLU A 291 15.60 -56.83 22.45
N LEU A 292 15.91 -55.62 22.94
CA LEU A 292 14.98 -54.75 23.68
C LEU A 292 14.55 -53.54 22.80
N PRO A 293 14.08 -53.75 21.55
CA PRO A 293 13.94 -52.68 20.58
C PRO A 293 12.92 -51.64 21.05
N GLY A 294 13.36 -50.40 21.11
CA GLY A 294 12.50 -49.25 21.37
C GLY A 294 12.05 -49.07 22.81
N LEU A 295 12.43 -49.94 23.76
CA LEU A 295 12.01 -49.79 25.17
C LEU A 295 12.57 -48.52 25.81
N ALA A 296 13.88 -48.26 25.69
CA ALA A 296 14.50 -47.02 26.18
C ALA A 296 13.94 -45.76 25.48
N THR A 297 13.59 -45.87 24.20
CA THR A 297 12.93 -44.78 23.46
C THR A 297 11.51 -44.56 23.99
N LYS A 298 10.79 -45.64 24.32
CA LYS A 298 9.45 -45.55 24.88
C LYS A 298 9.45 -44.96 26.29
N ALA A 299 10.39 -45.37 27.15
CA ALA A 299 10.57 -44.77 28.48
C ALA A 299 10.81 -43.26 28.39
N ARG A 300 11.71 -42.80 27.51
CA ARG A 300 11.93 -41.36 27.23
C ARG A 300 10.68 -40.63 26.71
N LYS A 301 9.84 -41.27 25.90
CA LYS A 301 8.56 -40.69 25.46
C LYS A 301 7.58 -40.51 26.62
N VAL A 302 7.53 -41.46 27.54
CA VAL A 302 6.71 -41.34 28.78
C VAL A 302 7.27 -40.21 29.64
N GLU A 303 8.58 -40.19 29.85
CA GLU A 303 9.27 -39.15 30.62
C GLU A 303 8.97 -37.75 30.08
N HIS A 304 9.08 -37.57 28.75
CA HIS A 304 8.75 -36.31 28.11
C HIS A 304 7.29 -35.90 28.31
N ALA A 305 6.34 -36.84 28.19
CA ALA A 305 4.93 -36.57 28.43
C ALA A 305 4.65 -36.20 29.89
N VAL A 306 5.31 -36.87 30.85
CA VAL A 306 5.21 -36.55 32.29
C VAL A 306 5.75 -35.15 32.56
N ARG A 307 6.95 -34.80 32.05
CA ARG A 307 7.52 -33.46 32.20
C ARG A 307 6.61 -32.38 31.61
N LYS A 308 6.11 -32.58 30.39
CA LYS A 308 5.19 -31.65 29.72
C LYS A 308 3.85 -31.50 30.46
N ALA A 309 3.36 -32.55 31.11
CA ALA A 309 2.13 -32.48 31.89
C ALA A 309 2.34 -31.78 33.23
N ALA A 310 3.47 -32.02 33.90
CA ALA A 310 3.79 -31.44 35.21
C ALA A 310 4.36 -30.02 35.14
N ASP A 311 4.87 -29.62 33.97
CA ASP A 311 5.34 -28.28 33.66
C ASP A 311 4.76 -27.86 32.29
N PRO A 312 3.43 -27.62 32.22
CA PRO A 312 2.78 -27.25 30.98
C PRO A 312 3.29 -25.87 30.52
N PRO A 313 3.46 -25.66 29.20
CA PRO A 313 3.82 -24.33 28.71
C PRO A 313 2.75 -23.31 29.15
N PRO A 314 3.16 -22.08 29.51
CA PRO A 314 2.22 -21.04 29.91
C PRO A 314 1.12 -20.87 28.87
N ARG A 315 -0.12 -20.75 29.34
CA ARG A 315 -1.26 -20.52 28.44
C ARG A 315 -1.37 -19.03 28.18
N SER A 316 -1.57 -18.68 26.92
CA SER A 316 -1.93 -17.32 26.54
C SER A 316 -3.36 -17.04 27.00
N ARG A 317 -3.52 -16.09 27.92
CA ARG A 317 -4.83 -15.63 28.39
C ARG A 317 -4.98 -14.17 28.01
N TRP A 318 -6.11 -13.84 27.41
CA TRP A 318 -6.48 -12.46 27.12
C TRP A 318 -6.98 -11.78 28.40
N PHE A 319 -6.37 -10.66 28.73
CA PHE A 319 -6.80 -9.77 29.80
C PHE A 319 -7.43 -8.54 29.16
N PRO A 320 -8.69 -8.21 29.50
CA PRO A 320 -9.29 -6.96 29.05
C PRO A 320 -8.52 -5.78 29.62
N GLU A 321 -8.57 -4.65 28.91
CA GLU A 321 -8.07 -3.37 29.38
C GLU A 321 -8.69 -3.03 30.75
N SER A 322 -7.92 -2.44 31.66
CA SER A 322 -8.49 -1.99 32.94
C SER A 322 -9.45 -0.81 32.71
N PRO A 323 -10.45 -0.59 33.58
CA PRO A 323 -11.37 0.55 33.44
C PRO A 323 -10.65 1.91 33.39
N GLU A 324 -9.53 2.04 34.11
CA GLU A 324 -8.70 3.26 34.09
C GLU A 324 -7.99 3.45 32.75
N ALA A 325 -7.42 2.38 32.18
CA ALA A 325 -6.78 2.42 30.87
C ALA A 325 -7.80 2.67 29.75
N GLU A 326 -8.98 2.03 29.83
CA GLU A 326 -10.09 2.27 28.91
C GLU A 326 -10.53 3.73 28.95
N SER A 327 -10.74 4.30 30.14
CA SER A 327 -11.11 5.71 30.28
C SER A 327 -10.04 6.67 29.75
N ALA A 328 -8.75 6.37 30.00
CA ALA A 328 -7.64 7.15 29.45
C ALA A 328 -7.58 7.10 27.91
N ARG A 329 -7.79 5.91 27.33
CA ARG A 329 -7.86 5.71 25.88
C ARG A 329 -9.03 6.48 25.27
N GLU A 330 -10.20 6.44 25.88
CA GLU A 330 -11.38 7.20 25.42
C GLU A 330 -11.14 8.71 25.46
N ALA A 331 -10.53 9.23 26.54
CA ALA A 331 -10.14 10.63 26.62
C ALA A 331 -9.15 11.03 25.52
N GLN A 332 -8.16 10.17 25.25
CA GLN A 332 -7.20 10.40 24.18
C GLN A 332 -7.85 10.34 22.79
N LEU A 333 -8.80 9.43 22.57
CA LEU A 333 -9.58 9.35 21.34
C LEU A 333 -10.43 10.61 21.13
N ALA A 334 -11.06 11.12 22.18
CA ALA A 334 -11.85 12.35 22.13
C ALA A 334 -10.98 13.56 21.74
N LEU A 335 -9.80 13.72 22.36
CA LEU A 335 -8.84 14.77 22.01
C LEU A 335 -8.35 14.63 20.55
N THR A 336 -8.03 13.40 20.12
CA THR A 336 -7.58 13.13 18.75
C THR A 336 -8.66 13.52 17.73
N ARG A 337 -9.93 13.16 18.00
CA ARG A 337 -11.07 13.52 17.15
C ARG A 337 -11.36 15.01 17.11
N ALA A 338 -11.24 15.70 18.26
CA ALA A 338 -11.41 17.15 18.31
C ALA A 338 -10.37 17.86 17.42
N ARG A 339 -9.09 17.47 17.54
CA ARG A 339 -8.02 18.02 16.69
C ARG A 339 -8.22 17.69 15.21
N LEU A 340 -8.67 16.48 14.89
CA LEU A 340 -8.99 16.08 13.52
C LEU A 340 -10.10 16.98 12.93
N ALA A 341 -11.16 17.24 13.69
CA ALA A 341 -12.27 18.10 13.25
C ALA A 341 -11.83 19.56 13.04
N GLU A 342 -10.96 20.09 13.91
CA GLU A 342 -10.35 21.41 13.70
C GLU A 342 -9.57 21.48 12.39
N LEU A 343 -8.70 20.49 12.13
CA LEU A 343 -7.92 20.43 10.90
C LEU A 343 -8.81 20.28 9.65
N GLU A 344 -9.85 19.47 9.72
CA GLU A 344 -10.83 19.32 8.62
C GLU A 344 -11.54 20.65 8.35
N SER A 345 -11.90 21.40 9.40
CA SER A 345 -12.47 22.74 9.25
C SER A 345 -11.47 23.74 8.65
N GLU A 346 -10.21 23.72 9.07
CA GLU A 346 -9.16 24.58 8.51
C GLU A 346 -8.93 24.28 7.03
N LEU A 347 -8.79 23.00 6.67
CA LEU A 347 -8.52 22.55 5.30
C LEU A 347 -9.72 22.79 4.37
N SER A 348 -10.95 22.57 4.83
CA SER A 348 -12.17 22.81 4.03
C SER A 348 -12.49 24.29 3.82
N SER A 349 -12.02 25.19 4.70
CA SER A 349 -12.21 26.63 4.54
C SER A 349 -11.39 27.24 3.40
N ARG A 350 -10.39 26.50 2.90
CA ARG A 350 -9.46 26.97 1.86
C ARG A 350 -10.03 26.69 0.47
N PRO A 351 -9.85 27.60 -0.50
CA PRO A 351 -10.25 27.35 -1.88
C PRO A 351 -9.39 26.22 -2.44
N GLY A 352 -9.96 25.04 -2.70
CA GLY A 352 -9.23 23.90 -3.24
C GLY A 352 -8.78 24.05 -4.71
N LEU A 353 -8.14 23.01 -5.24
CA LEU A 353 -7.67 22.96 -6.62
C LEU A 353 -8.79 23.17 -7.64
N ALA A 354 -10.01 22.71 -7.35
CA ALA A 354 -11.16 22.89 -8.23
C ALA A 354 -11.48 24.39 -8.43
N ALA A 355 -11.48 25.17 -7.35
CA ALA A 355 -11.72 26.61 -7.42
C ALA A 355 -10.59 27.33 -8.17
N ALA A 356 -9.34 26.88 -7.98
CA ALA A 356 -8.19 27.35 -8.73
C ALA A 356 -8.33 27.07 -10.24
N CYS A 357 -8.76 25.86 -10.61
CA CYS A 357 -9.02 25.49 -11.99
C CYS A 357 -10.12 26.34 -12.64
N GLU A 358 -11.25 26.55 -11.95
CA GLU A 358 -12.32 27.42 -12.45
C GLU A 358 -11.83 28.87 -12.66
N THR A 359 -11.04 29.39 -11.72
CA THR A 359 -10.47 30.74 -11.80
C THR A 359 -9.47 30.87 -12.95
N ALA A 360 -8.56 29.91 -13.08
CA ALA A 360 -7.58 29.86 -14.16
C ALA A 360 -8.25 29.72 -15.53
N ALA A 361 -9.30 28.90 -15.63
CA ALA A 361 -10.09 28.74 -16.84
C ALA A 361 -10.78 30.06 -17.23
N LYS A 362 -11.39 30.79 -16.29
CA LYS A 362 -11.98 32.12 -16.55
C LYS A 362 -10.92 33.15 -16.96
N ALA A 363 -9.73 33.10 -16.39
CA ALA A 363 -8.64 33.99 -16.75
C ALA A 363 -8.14 33.75 -18.19
N GLU A 364 -8.00 32.48 -18.59
CA GLU A 364 -7.49 32.11 -19.92
C GLU A 364 -8.57 32.15 -21.01
N LEU A 365 -9.79 31.74 -20.70
CA LEU A 365 -10.88 31.59 -21.67
C LEU A 365 -11.89 32.75 -21.64
N GLY A 366 -11.79 33.66 -20.68
CA GLY A 366 -12.76 34.76 -20.51
C GLY A 366 -14.03 34.32 -19.78
N ALA A 367 -15.19 34.82 -20.22
CA ALA A 367 -16.46 34.47 -19.58
C ALA A 367 -16.73 32.96 -19.73
N CYS A 368 -17.01 32.27 -18.62
CA CYS A 368 -17.30 30.84 -18.61
C CYS A 368 -18.55 30.53 -17.78
N GLU A 369 -19.34 29.58 -18.25
CA GLU A 369 -20.38 28.91 -17.48
C GLU A 369 -19.79 27.71 -16.74
N VAL A 370 -20.23 27.46 -15.50
CA VAL A 370 -19.84 26.29 -14.71
C VAL A 370 -21.07 25.44 -14.46
N ALA A 371 -21.07 24.20 -14.95
CA ALA A 371 -22.19 23.28 -14.82
C ALA A 371 -21.74 21.91 -14.31
N GLN A 372 -22.47 21.34 -13.36
CA GLN A 372 -22.22 19.98 -12.88
C GLN A 372 -22.65 18.95 -13.95
N LEU A 373 -21.76 18.02 -14.29
CA LEU A 373 -22.05 16.96 -15.25
C LEU A 373 -22.72 15.77 -14.56
N ASN A 374 -23.95 15.45 -14.96
CA ASN A 374 -24.66 14.26 -14.51
C ASN A 374 -24.29 13.04 -15.36
N LEU A 375 -23.21 12.34 -15.00
CA LEU A 375 -22.65 11.23 -15.78
C LEU A 375 -23.06 9.82 -15.27
N GLY A 376 -24.25 9.72 -14.66
CA GLY A 376 -24.86 8.43 -14.28
C GLY A 376 -24.03 7.58 -13.31
N GLY A 377 -23.34 8.20 -12.36
CA GLY A 377 -22.54 7.48 -11.34
C GLY A 377 -21.51 8.32 -10.60
N SER A 378 -21.12 9.49 -11.14
CA SER A 378 -20.29 10.47 -10.45
C SER A 378 -20.84 11.87 -10.71
N SER A 379 -21.33 12.54 -9.68
CA SER A 379 -21.75 13.95 -9.70
C SER A 379 -20.55 14.89 -9.44
N ARG A 380 -19.33 14.38 -9.57
CA ARG A 380 -18.11 15.04 -9.11
C ARG A 380 -17.52 16.03 -10.11
N ILE A 381 -17.82 15.87 -11.40
CA ILE A 381 -17.18 16.63 -12.48
C ILE A 381 -17.98 17.90 -12.78
N HIS A 382 -17.32 19.05 -12.66
CA HIS A 382 -17.84 20.37 -13.03
C HIS A 382 -17.22 20.78 -14.37
N ALA A 383 -18.05 20.97 -15.38
CA ALA A 383 -17.63 21.49 -16.68
C ALA A 383 -17.55 23.02 -16.64
N VAL A 384 -16.42 23.56 -17.06
CA VAL A 384 -16.20 24.98 -17.29
C VAL A 384 -16.21 25.21 -18.79
N THR A 385 -17.31 25.78 -19.28
CA THR A 385 -17.55 25.98 -20.71
C THR A 385 -17.41 27.46 -21.04
N PRO A 386 -16.52 27.86 -21.96
CA PRO A 386 -16.40 29.26 -22.35
C PRO A 386 -17.67 29.74 -23.07
N ILE A 387 -18.16 30.92 -22.70
CA ILE A 387 -19.33 31.58 -23.30
C ILE A 387 -18.91 32.86 -24.02
N GLY A 388 -19.56 33.15 -25.14
CA GLY A 388 -19.25 34.31 -25.96
C GLY A 388 -17.99 34.15 -26.84
N PRO A 389 -17.58 35.21 -27.54
CA PRO A 389 -16.40 35.19 -28.40
C PRO A 389 -15.11 35.03 -27.58
N ALA A 390 -14.02 34.66 -28.26
CA ALA A 390 -12.69 34.70 -27.67
C ALA A 390 -12.41 36.10 -27.11
N PRO A 391 -11.82 36.25 -25.91
CA PRO A 391 -11.37 37.55 -25.46
C PRO A 391 -10.44 38.10 -26.55
N GLU A 392 -10.68 39.34 -26.97
CA GLU A 392 -9.78 40.09 -27.88
C GLU A 392 -8.49 40.40 -27.11
N GLY A 393 -7.69 39.37 -26.87
CA GLY A 393 -6.44 39.42 -26.12
C GLY A 393 -5.27 39.55 -27.08
N ASP A 394 -4.51 40.61 -26.87
CA ASP A 394 -3.28 40.97 -27.59
C ASP A 394 -2.37 39.73 -27.78
N PRO A 395 -2.17 39.23 -29.02
CA PRO A 395 -1.30 38.08 -29.27
C PRO A 395 0.17 38.36 -28.85
N GLY A 396 0.50 39.62 -28.55
CA GLY A 396 1.81 40.07 -28.08
C GLY A 396 1.91 40.39 -26.59
N GLY A 397 0.89 40.10 -25.77
CA GLY A 397 0.95 40.28 -24.32
C GLY A 397 2.10 39.47 -23.72
N THR A 398 3.27 40.10 -23.61
CA THR A 398 4.44 39.56 -22.94
C THR A 398 3.99 39.16 -21.55
N THR A 399 3.91 37.86 -21.30
CA THR A 399 3.76 37.35 -19.94
C THR A 399 4.99 37.86 -19.21
N SER A 400 4.87 38.99 -18.52
CA SER A 400 5.90 39.42 -17.59
C SER A 400 6.06 38.23 -16.66
N ASN A 401 7.23 37.59 -16.72
CA ASN A 401 7.60 36.56 -15.78
C ASN A 401 7.75 37.28 -14.45
N VAL A 402 6.62 37.57 -13.79
CA VAL A 402 6.59 37.85 -12.38
C VAL A 402 6.91 36.52 -11.74
N SER A 403 8.20 36.23 -11.70
CA SER A 403 8.82 35.19 -10.89
C SER A 403 8.69 35.60 -9.43
N SER A 404 7.47 35.82 -8.93
CA SER A 404 7.23 36.06 -7.52
C SER A 404 7.33 34.71 -6.82
N GLY A 405 8.57 34.39 -6.43
CA GLY A 405 8.93 33.16 -5.75
C GLY A 405 9.60 32.18 -6.71
N SER A 406 10.93 32.15 -6.70
CA SER A 406 11.63 30.92 -7.05
C SER A 406 11.07 29.81 -6.16
N VAL A 407 10.39 28.83 -6.75
CA VAL A 407 10.09 27.58 -6.04
C VAL A 407 11.46 26.91 -5.82
N GLY A 408 12.04 27.16 -4.64
CA GLY A 408 13.30 26.58 -4.22
C GLY A 408 13.17 25.07 -4.07
N GLY A 409 13.43 24.36 -5.17
CA GLY A 409 13.54 22.91 -5.26
C GLY A 409 14.49 22.56 -6.41
N ASN A 410 15.10 21.39 -6.37
CA ASN A 410 16.02 20.94 -7.42
C ASN A 410 15.35 21.01 -8.81
N VAL A 411 15.96 21.75 -9.73
CA VAL A 411 15.54 21.87 -11.13
C VAL A 411 16.53 21.08 -11.99
N VAL A 412 16.03 20.13 -12.78
CA VAL A 412 16.80 19.41 -13.80
C VAL A 412 16.20 19.73 -15.17
N GLN A 413 17.05 20.23 -16.05
CA GLN A 413 16.73 20.63 -17.41
C GLN A 413 17.00 19.46 -18.37
N ALA A 414 16.09 19.21 -19.31
CA ALA A 414 16.24 18.15 -20.30
C ALA A 414 16.83 18.64 -21.62
N GLY A 415 17.76 17.85 -22.17
CA GLY A 415 18.52 18.21 -23.38
C GLY A 415 17.91 17.75 -24.71
N HIS A 416 16.90 16.87 -24.77
CA HIS A 416 16.26 16.43 -26.03
C HIS A 416 14.93 15.68 -25.80
N ILE A 417 14.10 15.58 -26.86
CA ILE A 417 12.73 15.00 -26.92
C ILE A 417 12.60 13.54 -26.42
N ASP A 418 13.70 12.79 -26.32
CA ASP A 418 13.66 11.34 -26.07
C ASP A 418 14.08 10.92 -24.63
N ALA A 419 14.51 11.86 -23.79
CA ALA A 419 14.89 11.55 -22.41
C ALA A 419 14.75 12.77 -21.49
N VAL A 420 13.87 12.67 -20.49
CA VAL A 420 13.69 13.73 -19.47
C VAL A 420 13.36 13.15 -18.10
N HIS A 421 13.84 13.91 -17.10
CA HIS A 421 13.99 13.61 -15.70
C HIS A 421 13.01 14.50 -14.85
N ILE A 422 12.27 13.93 -13.90
CA ILE A 422 11.50 14.55 -12.76
C ILE A 422 12.27 14.52 -11.36
N HIS A 423 11.67 14.54 -10.16
CA HIS A 423 12.35 14.32 -8.85
C HIS A 423 11.38 13.76 -7.79
N HIS A 424 11.81 12.86 -6.89
CA HIS A 424 11.04 12.49 -5.68
C HIS A 424 11.52 13.17 -4.41
N ARG A 425 10.56 13.53 -3.56
CA ARG A 425 10.77 13.94 -2.17
C ARG A 425 11.09 12.68 -1.35
N ALA A 426 12.30 12.61 -0.81
CA ALA A 426 12.58 11.63 0.23
C ALA A 426 11.64 11.94 1.41
N ARG A 427 10.71 11.03 1.72
CA ARG A 427 10.18 10.92 3.08
C ARG A 427 11.42 10.72 3.95
N SER A 428 11.85 11.77 4.64
CA SER A 428 12.80 11.62 5.73
C SER A 428 12.08 10.78 6.77
N PHE A 429 12.25 9.46 6.70
CA PHE A 429 12.06 8.62 7.88
C PHE A 429 12.98 9.22 8.94
N GLY A 430 12.37 9.96 9.87
CA GLY A 430 13.07 10.57 10.98
C GLY A 430 13.86 9.48 11.70
N GLY A 431 15.18 9.56 11.62
CA GLY A 431 16.12 9.41 12.74
C GLY A 431 16.08 8.18 13.65
N TRP A 432 15.26 7.14 13.43
CA TRP A 432 15.09 6.06 14.40
C TRP A 432 16.02 4.85 14.23
N TRP A 433 16.83 4.80 13.16
CA TRP A 433 17.75 3.69 12.89
C TRP A 433 19.25 4.02 13.02
N ARG A 434 19.61 5.14 13.67
CA ARG A 434 21.02 5.45 14.02
C ARG A 434 21.19 5.83 15.50
N ARG A 435 20.78 4.95 16.41
CA ARG A 435 21.39 4.82 17.74
C ARG A 435 21.51 3.34 18.06
N GLY A 436 22.70 2.80 17.81
CA GLY A 436 22.98 1.40 18.08
C GLY A 436 24.19 0.91 17.30
N ARG A 437 25.35 1.55 17.52
CA ARG A 437 26.72 1.00 17.35
C ARG A 437 27.73 2.14 17.45
N ARG A 438 28.24 2.32 18.66
CA ARG A 438 29.61 2.70 19.01
C ARG A 438 29.72 2.53 20.53
N GLU A 439 29.96 1.29 20.92
CA GLU A 439 31.05 0.97 21.85
C GLU A 439 32.33 0.87 21.02
#